data_AF-A0A367RA30-F1
#
_entry.id   AF-A0A367RA30-F1
#
_cell.length_a   1.000
_cell.length_b   1.000
_cell.length_c   1.000
_cell.angle_alpha   90.00
_cell.angle_beta   90.00
_cell.angle_gamma   90.00
#
_symmetry.space_group_name_H-M   'P 1'
#
loop_
_entity.id
_entity.type
_entity.pdbx_description
1 polymer ?
#
loop_
_entity_poly.entity_id
_entity_poly.type
_entity_poly.pdbx_seq_one_letter_code
_entity_poly.pdbx_strand_id
1 'polypeptide(L)'
;MVEGFGSPDGNYLLDLKLTKTCSLQPYLTLPQPDWSSESARVVAIQQRVQGTPPALLGVIVDGNKSYVLRELQPEEDRVSLQAWDGKLERLNKLMQTMGEVTAWDQLRSGGRQGSAIADDLIKFAHLSGLTDNFLLWSNNLSY
;
A
#
# COMPACT_ATOMS: atom_id res chain seq x y z
N MET A 1 -0.17 -26.12 -14.52
CA MET A 1 -0.05 -24.82 -13.85
C MET A 1 -0.20 -25.08 -12.36
N VAL A 2 0.57 -24.44 -11.48
CA VAL A 2 0.39 -24.62 -10.03
C VAL A 2 -0.81 -23.76 -9.64
N GLU A 3 -1.93 -24.41 -9.35
CA GLU A 3 -3.14 -23.77 -8.83
C GLU A 3 -2.95 -23.57 -7.32
N GLY A 4 -2.96 -22.33 -6.86
CA GLY A 4 -2.82 -22.00 -5.44
C GLY A 4 -3.93 -22.66 -4.60
N PHE A 5 -3.58 -23.10 -3.39
CA PHE A 5 -4.38 -23.95 -2.49
C PHE A 5 -4.61 -25.42 -2.91
N GLY A 6 -3.71 -25.99 -3.71
CA GLY A 6 -3.51 -27.44 -3.72
C GLY A 6 -4.23 -28.19 -4.83
N SER A 7 -3.55 -28.29 -5.97
CA SER A 7 -3.33 -29.61 -6.59
C SER A 7 -2.77 -30.59 -5.52
N PRO A 8 -2.98 -31.92 -5.58
CA PRO A 8 -3.03 -32.84 -4.43
C PRO A 8 -1.90 -32.76 -3.38
N ASP A 9 -0.78 -32.15 -3.71
CA ASP A 9 0.45 -32.10 -2.93
C ASP A 9 0.69 -30.76 -2.17
N GLY A 10 -0.18 -29.76 -2.28
CA GLY A 10 -0.04 -28.49 -1.52
C GLY A 10 1.13 -27.61 -1.97
N ASN A 11 1.40 -27.56 -3.27
CA ASN A 11 2.52 -26.82 -3.85
C ASN A 11 2.27 -25.29 -3.86
N TYR A 12 3.27 -24.52 -3.43
CA TYR A 12 3.28 -23.06 -3.50
C TYR A 12 4.27 -22.56 -4.54
N LEU A 13 3.90 -21.52 -5.27
CA LEU A 13 4.85 -20.77 -6.09
C LEU A 13 5.33 -19.55 -5.27
N LEU A 14 6.64 -19.40 -5.13
CA LEU A 14 7.24 -18.35 -4.31
C LEU A 14 7.91 -17.28 -5.18
N ASP A 15 7.69 -16.03 -4.81
CA ASP A 15 8.31 -14.84 -5.37
C ASP A 15 9.37 -14.32 -4.40
N LEU A 16 10.65 -14.39 -4.78
CA LEU A 16 11.77 -13.87 -4.00
C LEU A 16 12.40 -12.69 -4.74
N LYS A 17 12.26 -11.48 -4.19
CA LYS A 17 12.72 -10.24 -4.82
C LYS A 17 13.78 -9.53 -4.01
N LEU A 18 14.92 -9.28 -4.63
CA LEU A 18 15.97 -8.43 -4.05
C LEU A 18 15.41 -7.03 -3.79
N THR A 19 15.55 -6.55 -2.57
CA THR A 19 15.07 -5.23 -2.19
C THR A 19 16.17 -4.20 -2.33
N LYS A 20 15.87 -3.13 -3.05
CA LYS A 20 16.77 -1.99 -3.25
C LYS A 20 16.40 -0.85 -2.32
N THR A 21 17.35 0.05 -2.11
CA THR A 21 17.12 1.32 -1.40
C THR A 21 15.98 2.10 -2.05
N CYS A 22 15.17 2.74 -1.22
CA CYS A 22 14.13 3.65 -1.69
C CYS A 22 14.73 4.75 -2.60
N SER A 23 14.16 4.94 -3.79
CA SER A 23 14.62 5.97 -4.73
C SER A 23 14.44 7.39 -4.19
N LEU A 24 13.50 7.59 -3.27
CA LEU A 24 13.28 8.88 -2.61
C LEU A 24 14.27 9.14 -1.47
N GLN A 25 14.94 8.11 -0.93
CA GLN A 25 15.83 8.22 0.23
C GLN A 25 16.81 9.42 0.15
N PRO A 26 17.48 9.69 -0.98
CA PRO A 26 18.44 10.80 -1.07
C PRO A 26 17.80 12.20 -0.96
N TYR A 27 16.49 12.31 -1.14
CA TYR A 27 15.76 13.57 -1.20
C TYR A 27 14.92 13.83 0.06
N LEU A 28 14.88 12.88 1.00
CA LEU A 28 14.11 13.02 2.24
C LEU A 28 14.90 13.85 3.25
N THR A 29 14.33 15.00 3.63
CA THR A 29 14.88 15.89 4.67
C THR A 29 14.32 15.60 6.05
N LEU A 30 13.19 14.88 6.12
CA LEU A 30 12.53 14.52 7.35
C LEU A 30 13.09 13.20 7.90
N PRO A 31 13.18 13.05 9.24
CA PRO A 31 13.57 11.80 9.88
C PRO A 31 12.74 10.64 9.35
N GLN A 32 13.40 9.57 8.94
CA GLN A 32 12.76 8.32 8.53
C GLN A 32 12.85 7.30 9.66
N PRO A 33 11.88 6.38 9.77
CA PRO A 33 11.99 5.30 10.75
C PRO A 33 13.24 4.45 10.51
N ASP A 34 13.85 3.98 11.60
CA ASP A 34 14.95 3.02 11.52
C ASP A 34 14.42 1.62 11.16
N TRP A 35 15.01 1.04 10.14
CA TRP A 35 14.69 -0.30 9.64
C TRP A 35 15.93 -1.18 9.67
N SER A 36 15.78 -2.44 10.05
CA SER A 36 16.90 -3.40 10.09
C SER A 36 17.43 -3.77 8.70
N SER A 37 16.60 -3.63 7.67
CA SER A 37 16.97 -3.78 6.25
C SER A 37 15.90 -3.16 5.34
N GLU A 38 16.22 -2.98 4.05
CA GLU A 38 15.26 -2.48 3.06
C GLU A 38 14.06 -3.43 2.88
N SER A 39 14.29 -4.75 2.88
CA SER A 39 13.19 -5.73 2.82
C SER A 39 12.32 -5.69 4.08
N ALA A 40 12.90 -5.48 5.28
CA ALA A 40 12.13 -5.28 6.50
C ALA A 40 11.25 -4.03 6.43
N ARG A 41 11.77 -2.93 5.86
CA ARG A 41 10.96 -1.73 5.56
C ARG A 41 9.78 -2.08 4.66
N VAL A 42 10.03 -2.74 3.52
CA VAL A 42 8.97 -3.08 2.55
C VAL A 42 7.90 -3.99 3.16
N VAL A 43 8.31 -5.07 3.83
CA VAL A 43 7.39 -6.03 4.46
C VAL A 43 6.55 -5.36 5.54
N ALA A 44 7.18 -4.57 6.42
CA ALA A 44 6.46 -3.88 7.49
C ALA A 44 5.45 -2.87 6.95
N ILE A 45 5.80 -2.12 5.89
CA ILE A 45 4.86 -1.21 5.25
C ILE A 45 3.73 -1.99 4.56
N GLN A 46 4.02 -3.05 3.80
CA GLN A 46 3.00 -3.87 3.16
C GLN A 46 1.99 -4.45 4.16
N GLN A 47 2.46 -5.00 5.29
CA GLN A 47 1.59 -5.50 6.36
C GLN A 47 0.68 -4.40 6.96
N ARG A 48 1.17 -3.16 7.03
CA ARG A 48 0.44 -2.03 7.60
C ARG A 48 -0.51 -1.34 6.65
N VAL A 49 -0.27 -1.38 5.34
CA VAL A 49 -1.12 -0.72 4.34
C VAL A 49 -2.08 -1.72 3.70
N GLN A 50 -1.66 -2.95 3.40
CA GLN A 50 -2.54 -3.95 2.74
C GLN A 50 -3.51 -4.63 3.71
N GLY A 51 -4.81 -4.46 3.50
CA GLY A 51 -5.84 -5.08 4.36
C GLY A 51 -5.68 -6.61 4.50
N THR A 52 -5.20 -7.28 3.45
CA THR A 52 -4.78 -8.69 3.49
C THR A 52 -3.48 -8.83 2.68
N PRO A 53 -2.31 -8.91 3.33
CA PRO A 53 -1.05 -9.12 2.61
C PRO A 53 -0.97 -10.55 2.05
N PRO A 54 -0.17 -10.79 0.99
CA PRO A 54 0.06 -12.14 0.46
C PRO A 54 0.55 -13.12 1.52
N ALA A 55 0.22 -14.41 1.37
CA ALA A 55 0.75 -15.42 2.25
C ALA A 55 2.29 -15.47 2.16
N LEU A 56 2.92 -15.95 3.24
CA LEU A 56 4.38 -16.07 3.35
C LEU A 56 5.15 -14.76 3.13
N LEU A 57 4.48 -13.60 3.24
CA LEU A 57 5.12 -12.30 3.16
C LEU A 57 6.15 -12.16 4.29
N GLY A 58 7.42 -12.16 3.92
CA GLY A 58 8.52 -12.23 4.88
C GLY A 58 9.83 -11.65 4.36
N VAL A 59 10.77 -11.55 5.29
CA VAL A 59 12.11 -10.98 5.09
C VAL A 59 13.12 -12.12 5.02
N ILE A 60 13.96 -12.14 3.99
CA ILE A 60 15.12 -13.02 3.89
C ILE A 60 16.38 -12.16 3.78
N VAL A 61 17.35 -12.37 4.67
CA VAL A 61 18.63 -11.67 4.67
C VAL A 61 19.74 -12.65 4.31
N ASP A 62 20.56 -12.29 3.33
CA ASP A 62 21.74 -13.05 2.89
C ASP A 62 22.93 -12.11 2.73
N GLY A 63 23.82 -12.12 3.74
CA GLY A 63 24.93 -11.18 3.85
C GLY A 63 24.46 -9.73 3.84
N ASN A 64 24.95 -8.94 2.88
CA ASN A 64 24.57 -7.54 2.67
C ASN A 64 23.33 -7.38 1.75
N LYS A 65 22.67 -8.47 1.37
CA LYS A 65 21.47 -8.42 0.53
C LYS A 65 20.26 -8.80 1.36
N SER A 66 19.13 -8.21 1.02
CA SER A 66 17.87 -8.48 1.69
C SER A 66 16.76 -8.60 0.66
N TYR A 67 15.84 -9.52 0.88
CA TYR A 67 14.84 -9.96 -0.08
C TYR A 67 13.46 -9.98 0.56
N VAL A 68 12.44 -9.64 -0.22
CA VAL A 68 11.05 -9.91 0.14
C VAL A 68 10.69 -11.27 -0.45
N LEU A 69 10.26 -12.18 0.41
CA LEU A 69 9.63 -13.44 0.04
C LEU A 69 8.12 -13.28 0.15
N ARG A 70 7.37 -13.83 -0.80
CA ARG A 70 5.91 -13.97 -0.71
C ARG A 70 5.43 -15.11 -1.61
N GLU A 71 4.23 -15.61 -1.35
CA GLU A 71 3.55 -16.46 -2.31
C GLU A 71 3.22 -15.64 -3.58
N LEU A 72 3.53 -16.20 -4.75
CA LEU A 72 3.10 -15.65 -6.03
C LEU A 72 1.61 -15.93 -6.20
N GLN A 73 0.80 -14.87 -6.13
CA GLN A 73 -0.65 -14.98 -6.34
C GLN A 73 -0.95 -15.20 -7.84
N PRO A 74 -1.62 -16.30 -8.22
CA PRO A 74 -1.91 -16.63 -9.63
C PRO A 74 -2.79 -15.58 -10.33
N GLU A 75 -3.73 -15.01 -9.58
CA GLU A 75 -4.62 -13.92 -10.00
C GLU A 75 -4.40 -12.73 -9.07
N GLU A 76 -3.31 -11.97 -9.26
CA GLU A 76 -3.24 -10.64 -8.65
C GLU A 76 -4.34 -9.77 -9.30
N ASP A 77 -5.32 -9.34 -8.50
CA ASP A 77 -6.42 -8.49 -8.95
C ASP A 77 -5.86 -7.14 -9.42
N ARG A 78 -5.78 -6.98 -10.75
CA ARG A 78 -5.13 -5.85 -11.41
C ARG A 78 -6.17 -5.10 -12.23
N VAL A 79 -6.20 -3.79 -12.04
CA VAL A 79 -7.04 -2.92 -12.85
C VAL A 79 -6.41 -2.71 -14.23
N SER A 80 -7.08 -3.17 -15.30
CA SER A 80 -6.68 -2.89 -16.67
C SER A 80 -7.14 -1.50 -17.08
N LEU A 81 -6.26 -0.50 -16.94
CA LEU A 81 -6.55 0.88 -17.34
C LEU A 81 -6.80 1.00 -18.85
N GLN A 82 -6.23 0.12 -19.68
CA GLN A 82 -6.48 0.10 -21.13
C GLN A 82 -7.93 -0.27 -21.45
N ALA A 83 -8.61 -1.02 -20.57
CA ALA A 83 -10.00 -1.45 -20.76
C ALA A 83 -11.05 -0.36 -20.45
N TRP A 84 -10.64 0.88 -20.17
CA TRP A 84 -11.57 1.97 -19.86
C TRP A 84 -12.43 2.43 -21.06
N ASP A 85 -12.05 2.05 -22.29
CA ASP A 85 -12.85 2.20 -23.52
C ASP A 85 -13.37 3.64 -23.77
N GLY A 86 -12.58 4.65 -23.36
CA GLY A 86 -12.95 6.07 -23.46
C GLY A 86 -14.08 6.52 -22.53
N LYS A 87 -14.54 5.66 -21.61
CA LYS A 87 -15.64 5.94 -20.68
C LYS A 87 -15.10 6.68 -19.47
N LEU A 88 -15.01 8.01 -19.57
CA LEU A 88 -14.47 8.89 -18.53
C LEU A 88 -15.13 8.71 -17.16
N GLU A 89 -16.45 8.48 -17.13
CA GLU A 89 -17.18 8.25 -15.89
C GLU A 89 -16.67 7.01 -15.13
N ARG A 90 -16.35 5.93 -15.84
CA ARG A 90 -15.78 4.70 -15.24
C ARG A 90 -14.39 4.95 -14.67
N LEU A 91 -13.57 5.72 -15.37
CA LEU A 91 -12.25 6.11 -14.90
C LEU A 91 -12.36 7.01 -13.65
N ASN A 92 -13.28 7.97 -13.64
CA ASN A 92 -13.50 8.84 -12.51
C ASN A 92 -13.92 8.03 -11.27
N LYS A 93 -14.87 7.10 -11.43
CA LYS A 93 -15.30 6.20 -10.35
C LYS A 93 -14.15 5.34 -9.82
N LEU A 94 -13.33 4.78 -10.72
CA LEU A 94 -12.14 4.03 -10.34
C LEU A 94 -11.18 4.90 -9.51
N MET A 95 -10.87 6.11 -9.96
CA MET A 95 -9.96 7.01 -9.26
C MET A 95 -10.48 7.39 -7.88
N GLN A 96 -11.80 7.62 -7.73
CA GLN A 96 -12.43 7.85 -6.44
C GLN A 96 -12.26 6.64 -5.52
N THR A 97 -12.60 5.43 -5.97
CA THR A 97 -12.43 4.20 -5.18
C THR A 97 -10.96 3.97 -4.79
N MET A 98 -10.02 4.15 -5.70
CA MET A 98 -8.59 4.02 -5.40
C MET A 98 -8.13 5.06 -4.37
N GLY A 99 -8.65 6.28 -4.45
CA GLY A 99 -8.40 7.34 -3.47
C GLY A 99 -8.94 6.98 -2.08
N GLU A 100 -10.17 6.49 -1.99
CA GLU A 100 -10.81 6.05 -0.74
C GLU A 100 -10.04 4.91 -0.08
N VAL A 101 -9.68 3.87 -0.85
CA VAL A 101 -8.88 2.74 -0.36
C VAL A 101 -7.51 3.22 0.11
N THR A 102 -6.83 4.07 -0.67
CA THR A 102 -5.52 4.63 -0.28
C THR A 102 -5.63 5.45 1.00
N ALA A 103 -6.68 6.26 1.17
CA ALA A 103 -6.90 7.05 2.37
C ALA A 103 -7.10 6.14 3.61
N TRP A 104 -7.89 5.08 3.47
CA TRP A 104 -8.07 4.06 4.50
C TRP A 104 -6.75 3.37 4.87
N ASP A 105 -5.94 3.00 3.89
CA ASP A 105 -4.64 2.38 4.10
C ASP A 105 -3.67 3.31 4.85
N GLN A 106 -3.68 4.61 4.53
CA GLN A 106 -2.89 5.61 5.26
C GLN A 106 -3.36 5.74 6.71
N LEU A 107 -4.67 5.89 6.94
CA LEU A 107 -5.25 6.03 8.29
C LEU A 107 -4.95 4.81 9.17
N ARG A 108 -5.13 3.59 8.65
CA ARG A 108 -4.89 2.37 9.43
C ARG A 108 -3.39 2.12 9.72
N SER A 109 -2.51 2.68 8.88
CA SER A 109 -1.06 2.51 9.02
C SER A 109 -0.42 3.57 9.93
N GLY A 110 -1.15 4.65 10.25
CA GLY A 110 -0.73 5.74 11.14
C GLY A 110 -0.48 5.32 12.58
N GLY A 111 0.06 6.25 13.38
CA GLY A 111 0.43 6.02 14.78
C GLY A 111 1.63 5.10 15.00
N ARG A 112 2.36 4.72 13.95
CA ARG A 112 3.50 3.78 14.03
C ARG A 112 4.82 4.49 13.78
N GLN A 113 5.84 4.17 14.58
CA GLN A 113 7.21 4.72 14.43
C GLN A 113 7.24 6.26 14.32
N GLY A 114 6.45 6.95 15.14
CA GLY A 114 6.42 8.42 15.20
C GLY A 114 5.52 9.09 14.17
N SER A 115 4.82 8.35 13.30
CA SER A 115 3.77 8.95 12.46
C SER A 115 2.56 9.38 13.30
N ALA A 116 1.86 10.43 12.88
CA ALA A 116 0.63 10.93 13.51
C ALA A 116 -0.44 9.82 13.68
N ILE A 117 -1.17 9.85 14.79
CA ILE A 117 -2.38 9.03 15.00
C ILE A 117 -3.60 9.68 14.34
N ALA A 118 -4.72 8.95 14.27
CA ALA A 118 -5.96 9.46 13.69
C ALA A 118 -6.42 10.79 14.32
N ASP A 119 -6.33 10.92 15.65
CA ASP A 119 -6.73 12.15 16.36
C ASP A 119 -5.85 13.36 15.99
N ASP A 120 -4.55 13.15 15.83
CA ASP A 120 -3.63 14.21 15.40
C ASP A 120 -3.95 14.67 13.97
N LEU A 121 -4.31 13.73 13.08
CA LEU A 121 -4.72 14.04 11.71
C LEU A 121 -6.06 14.79 11.67
N ILE A 122 -7.04 14.39 12.50
CA ILE A 122 -8.31 15.11 12.65
C ILE A 122 -8.06 16.54 13.14
N LYS A 123 -7.25 16.69 14.19
CA LYS A 123 -6.88 18.00 14.73
C LYS A 123 -6.20 18.86 13.67
N PHE A 124 -5.27 18.29 12.90
CA PHE A 124 -4.63 18.99 11.78
C PHE A 124 -5.64 19.44 10.72
N ALA A 125 -6.59 18.59 10.33
CA ALA A 125 -7.61 18.90 9.34
C ALA A 125 -8.53 20.06 9.77
N HIS A 126 -8.82 20.18 11.06
CA HIS A 126 -9.54 21.33 11.61
C HIS A 126 -8.68 22.60 11.60
N LEU A 127 -7.43 22.52 12.04
CA LEU A 127 -6.54 23.70 12.13
C LEU A 127 -6.16 24.29 10.78
N SER A 128 -6.10 23.46 9.74
CA SER A 128 -5.71 23.86 8.38
C SER A 128 -6.86 24.40 7.52
N GLY A 129 -8.10 24.37 8.02
CA GLY A 129 -9.29 24.69 7.20
C GLY A 129 -9.54 23.69 6.06
N LEU A 130 -8.87 22.53 6.07
CA LEU A 130 -9.07 21.47 5.08
C LEU A 130 -10.51 20.94 5.11
N THR A 131 -11.12 20.90 6.30
CA THR A 131 -12.50 20.42 6.50
C THR A 131 -13.54 21.26 5.75
N ASP A 132 -13.40 22.58 5.73
CA ASP A 132 -14.34 23.46 5.02
C ASP A 132 -14.25 23.26 3.49
N ASN A 133 -13.03 23.16 2.95
CA ASN A 133 -12.80 22.91 1.53
C ASN A 133 -13.23 21.50 1.09
N PHE A 134 -13.02 20.50 1.95
CA PHE A 134 -13.38 19.11 1.65
C PHE A 134 -14.89 18.90 1.68
N LEU A 135 -15.60 19.52 2.63
CA LEU A 135 -17.07 19.50 2.67
C LEU A 135 -17.67 20.18 1.43
N LEU A 136 -17.13 21.33 1.02
CA LEU A 136 -17.52 21.99 -0.23
C LEU A 136 -17.29 21.11 -1.47
N TRP A 137 -16.18 20.40 -1.54
CA TRP A 137 -15.89 19.48 -2.64
C TRP A 137 -16.80 18.24 -2.63
N SER A 138 -17.02 17.62 -1.47
CA SER A 138 -17.88 16.42 -1.34
C SER A 138 -19.35 16.69 -1.68
N ASN A 139 -19.87 17.86 -1.29
CA ASN A 139 -21.24 18.26 -1.60
C ASN A 139 -21.45 18.53 -3.11
N ASN A 140 -20.37 18.83 -3.85
CA ASN A 140 -20.41 19.02 -5.32
C ASN A 140 -20.26 17.70 -6.11
N LEU A 141 -19.99 16.57 -5.44
CA LEU A 141 -19.82 15.25 -6.05
C LEU A 141 -21.00 14.31 -5.89
N SER A 142 -22.05 14.73 -5.18
CA SER A 142 -23.30 13.98 -5.05
C SER A 142 -24.15 14.21 -6.31
N TYR A 143 -23.94 13.37 -7.33
CA TYR A 143 -24.84 13.19 -8.49
C TYR A 143 -25.52 11.83 -8.40
#